data_AF-A0A355XWH7-F1
#
_entry.id   AF-A0A355XWH7-F1
#
_cell.length_a   1.000
_cell.length_b   1.000
_cell.length_c   1.000
_cell.angle_alpha   90.00
_cell.angle_beta   90.00
_cell.angle_gamma   90.00
#
_symmetry.space_group_name_H-M   'P 1'
#
loop_
_entity.id
_entity.type
_entity.pdbx_description
1 polymer ?
#
loop_
_entity_poly.entity_id
_entity_poly.type
_entity_poly.pdbx_seq_one_letter_code
_entity_poly.pdbx_strand_id
1 'polypeptide(L)'
;MTIEQFQADIRGGIPDTLPELQAYDFAINHAPKRKDILTREEKQLALRNALRYFPRHLHSALAPEFADELRRYGRIYMYRYRPTYEMKARPISEYPHRSEQAAAIMLMIQNNLDPRVAQHPHELIIYGGNGAI
;
A
#
# COMPACT_ATOMS: atom_id res chain seq x y z
N MET A 1 -5.67 9.75 -16.07
CA MET A 1 -4.26 10.00 -15.70
C MET A 1 -3.43 9.87 -16.96
N THR A 2 -2.48 10.77 -17.22
CA THR A 2 -1.54 10.64 -18.33
C THR A 2 -0.38 9.70 -17.98
N ILE A 3 0.41 9.29 -18.97
CA ILE A 3 1.60 8.46 -18.75
C ILE A 3 2.62 9.19 -17.88
N GLU A 4 2.80 10.50 -18.09
CA GLU A 4 3.75 11.33 -17.34
C GLU A 4 3.37 11.40 -15.87
N GLN A 5 2.07 11.53 -15.56
CA GLN A 5 1.54 11.51 -14.20
C GLN A 5 1.80 10.15 -13.54
N PHE A 6 1.48 9.04 -14.23
CA PHE A 6 1.75 7.69 -13.72
C PHE A 6 3.23 7.47 -13.41
N GLN A 7 4.11 7.88 -14.33
CA GLN A 7 5.55 7.77 -14.16
C GLN A 7 6.08 8.66 -13.03
N ALA A 8 5.47 9.82 -12.80
CA ALA A 8 5.82 10.70 -11.69
C ALA A 8 5.44 10.05 -10.35
N ASP A 9 4.24 9.48 -10.24
CA ASP A 9 3.78 8.80 -9.03
C ASP A 9 4.68 7.63 -8.64
N ILE A 10 5.07 6.78 -9.61
CA ILE A 10 5.98 5.66 -9.36
C ILE A 10 7.35 6.15 -8.86
N ARG A 11 7.88 7.23 -9.42
CA ARG A 11 9.19 7.79 -9.03
C ARG A 11 9.14 8.57 -7.71
N GLY A 12 7.99 9.11 -7.34
CA GLY A 12 7.81 9.94 -6.15
C GLY A 12 8.07 9.19 -4.85
N GLY A 13 7.81 7.88 -4.81
CA GLY A 13 8.00 7.08 -3.62
C GLY A 13 7.12 7.57 -2.46
N ILE A 14 7.73 7.85 -1.31
CA ILE A 14 6.99 8.36 -0.14
C ILE A 14 6.98 9.90 -0.20
N PRO A 15 5.80 10.53 -0.33
CA PRO A 15 5.71 11.99 -0.41
C PRO A 15 6.07 12.64 0.94
N ASP A 16 6.59 13.86 0.87
CA ASP A 16 6.97 14.65 2.05
C ASP A 16 5.76 15.30 2.75
N THR A 17 4.60 15.26 2.10
CA THR A 17 3.30 15.74 2.61
C THR A 17 2.32 14.58 2.72
N LEU A 18 1.37 14.67 3.64
CA LEU A 18 0.31 13.66 3.79
C LEU A 18 -0.59 13.67 2.53
N PRO A 19 -0.71 12.55 1.80
CA PRO A 19 -1.74 12.39 0.78
C PRO A 19 -3.12 12.48 1.42
N GLU A 20 -4.18 12.72 0.64
CA GLU A 20 -5.54 12.67 1.16
C GLU A 20 -5.91 11.28 1.67
N LEU A 21 -6.80 11.23 2.67
CA LEU A 21 -7.36 9.97 3.16
C LEU A 21 -8.12 9.26 2.04
N GLN A 22 -7.84 7.99 1.86
CA GLN A 22 -8.56 7.14 0.93
C GLN A 22 -9.84 6.63 1.61
N ALA A 23 -10.98 6.81 0.94
CA ALA A 23 -12.24 6.23 1.41
C ALA A 23 -12.19 4.70 1.34
N TYR A 24 -12.91 4.05 2.25
CA TYR A 24 -13.05 2.59 2.22
C TYR A 24 -13.92 2.16 1.03
N ASP A 25 -13.43 1.21 0.25
CA ASP A 25 -14.08 0.78 -1.00
C ASP A 25 -14.91 -0.49 -0.80
N PHE A 26 -16.21 -0.32 -0.65
CA PHE A 26 -17.13 -1.45 -0.44
C PHE A 26 -17.34 -2.34 -1.67
N ALA A 27 -16.86 -1.94 -2.85
CA ALA A 27 -17.03 -2.71 -4.08
C ALA A 27 -15.98 -3.83 -4.25
N ILE A 28 -14.89 -3.79 -3.48
CA ILE A 28 -13.82 -4.78 -3.58
C ILE A 28 -13.80 -5.73 -2.38
N ASN A 29 -13.24 -6.92 -2.59
CA ASN A 29 -13.08 -7.90 -1.52
C ASN A 29 -11.93 -7.50 -0.59
N HIS A 30 -12.23 -7.28 0.68
CA HIS A 30 -11.25 -6.90 1.69
C HIS A 30 -10.83 -8.05 2.58
N ALA A 31 -9.58 -8.04 3.04
CA ALA A 31 -9.06 -9.09 3.92
C ALA A 31 -9.80 -9.12 5.26
N PRO A 32 -10.09 -10.31 5.83
CA PRO A 32 -10.71 -10.40 7.14
C PRO A 32 -9.79 -9.81 8.21
N LYS A 33 -10.40 -9.25 9.27
CA LYS A 33 -9.67 -8.74 10.43
C LYS A 33 -8.78 -9.83 11.03
N ARG A 34 -7.49 -9.52 11.23
CA ARG A 34 -6.58 -10.42 11.96
C ARG A 34 -6.85 -10.40 13.46
N LYS A 35 -6.60 -11.53 14.11
CA LYS A 35 -6.74 -11.65 15.57
C LYS A 35 -5.84 -10.64 16.27
N ASP A 36 -6.40 -9.94 17.24
CA ASP A 36 -5.64 -9.02 18.09
C ASP A 36 -4.90 -9.82 19.17
N ILE A 37 -3.69 -10.26 18.82
CA ILE A 37 -2.84 -11.09 19.67
C ILE A 37 -1.65 -10.32 20.27
N LEU A 38 -1.46 -9.06 19.86
CA LEU A 38 -0.31 -8.27 20.26
C LEU A 38 -0.51 -7.67 21.64
N THR A 39 0.54 -7.76 22.46
CA THR A 39 0.67 -7.02 23.72
C THR A 39 0.76 -5.52 23.47
N ARG A 40 0.66 -4.72 24.54
CA ARG A 40 0.77 -3.26 24.45
C ARG A 40 2.14 -2.84 23.89
N GLU A 41 3.20 -3.49 24.34
CA GLU A 41 4.58 -3.24 23.96
C GLU A 41 4.81 -3.61 22.49
N GLU A 42 4.24 -4.73 22.03
CA GLU A 42 4.29 -5.14 20.63
C GLU A 42 3.48 -4.22 19.72
N LYS A 43 2.33 -3.70 20.17
CA LYS A 43 1.59 -2.68 19.42
C LYS A 43 2.40 -1.39 19.27
N GLN A 44 3.07 -0.93 20.32
CA GLN A 44 3.97 0.22 20.24
C GLN A 44 5.14 -0.05 19.28
N LEU A 45 5.72 -1.26 19.32
CA LEU A 45 6.78 -1.64 18.39
C LEU A 45 6.29 -1.67 16.94
N ALA A 46 5.09 -2.21 16.68
CA ALA A 46 4.47 -2.22 15.36
C ALA A 46 4.29 -0.81 14.80
N LEU A 47 3.83 0.14 15.63
CA LEU A 47 3.72 1.55 15.25
C LEU A 47 5.09 2.17 14.93
N ARG A 48 6.10 1.95 15.77
CA ARG A 48 7.47 2.44 15.48
C ARG A 48 8.02 1.86 14.16
N ASN A 49 7.76 0.57 13.91
CA ASN A 49 8.18 -0.09 12.67
C ASN A 49 7.46 0.47 11.44
N ALA A 50 6.19 0.85 11.56
CA ALA A 50 5.45 1.50 10.48
C ALA A 50 5.94 2.94 10.24
N LEU A 51 6.18 3.70 11.31
CA LEU A 51 6.60 5.10 11.22
C LEU A 51 8.01 5.29 10.65
N ARG A 52 8.88 4.27 10.71
CA ARG A 52 10.27 4.36 10.20
C ARG A 52 10.37 4.68 8.71
N TYR A 53 9.32 4.41 7.93
CA TYR A 53 9.27 4.67 6.50
C TYR A 53 8.97 6.14 6.18
N PHE A 54 8.49 6.93 7.15
CA PHE A 54 7.99 8.28 6.91
C PHE A 54 8.87 9.36 7.57
N PRO A 55 8.93 10.56 6.99
CA PRO A 55 9.54 11.72 7.63
C PRO A 55 8.97 12.00 9.02
N ARG A 56 9.83 12.42 9.96
CA ARG A 56 9.47 12.61 11.37
C ARG A 56 8.36 13.64 11.59
N HIS A 57 8.29 14.69 10.76
CA HIS A 57 7.25 15.71 10.87
C HIS A 57 5.84 15.18 10.57
N LEU A 58 5.72 14.04 9.88
CA LEU A 58 4.44 13.38 9.61
C LEU A 58 3.99 12.44 10.73
N HIS A 59 4.88 12.10 11.67
CA HIS A 59 4.62 11.05 12.67
C HIS A 59 3.45 11.37 13.59
N SER A 60 3.24 12.63 13.96
CA SER A 60 2.14 13.04 14.84
C SER A 60 0.76 12.76 14.22
N ALA A 61 0.65 12.87 12.90
CA ALA A 61 -0.58 12.57 12.17
C ALA A 61 -0.71 11.08 11.84
N LEU A 62 0.38 10.42 11.45
CA LEU A 62 0.37 9.01 11.04
C LEU A 62 0.24 8.04 12.21
N ALA A 63 0.81 8.35 13.38
CA ALA A 63 0.75 7.48 14.55
C ALA A 63 -0.68 7.11 14.99
N PRO A 64 -1.62 8.06 15.19
CA PRO A 64 -2.99 7.71 15.54
C PRO A 64 -3.72 6.97 14.41
N GLU A 65 -3.43 7.27 13.14
CA GLU A 65 -4.00 6.58 11.98
C GLU A 65 -3.56 5.12 11.93
N PHE A 66 -2.26 4.85 12.04
CA PHE A 66 -1.72 3.49 12.06
C PHE A 66 -2.19 2.70 13.29
N ALA A 67 -2.38 3.37 14.44
CA ALA A 67 -2.96 2.73 15.62
C ALA A 67 -4.42 2.32 15.39
N ASP A 68 -5.18 3.16 14.69
CA ASP A 68 -6.56 2.85 14.32
C ASP A 68 -6.63 1.71 13.30
N GLU A 69 -5.76 1.69 12.29
CA GLU A 69 -5.64 0.57 11.35
C GLU A 69 -5.33 -0.75 12.07
N LEU A 70 -4.32 -0.74 12.96
CA LEU A 70 -3.95 -1.92 13.73
C LEU A 70 -5.12 -2.42 14.58
N ARG A 71 -5.91 -1.52 15.18
CA ARG A 71 -7.09 -1.86 15.97
C ARG A 71 -8.24 -2.41 15.12
N ARG A 72 -8.51 -1.80 13.96
CA ARG A 72 -9.63 -2.15 13.07
C ARG A 72 -9.35 -3.44 12.30
N TYR A 73 -8.16 -3.56 11.72
CA TYR A 73 -7.83 -4.62 10.77
C TYR A 73 -6.86 -5.65 11.34
N GLY A 74 -6.22 -5.38 12.48
CA GLY A 74 -5.17 -6.24 13.03
C GLY A 74 -3.86 -6.14 12.25
N ARG A 75 -3.73 -5.14 11.36
CA ARG A 75 -2.54 -4.86 10.55
C ARG A 75 -2.53 -3.39 10.16
N ILE A 76 -1.33 -2.85 9.94
CA ILE A 76 -1.11 -1.50 9.41
C ILE A 76 -0.85 -1.68 7.91
N TYR A 77 -1.79 -1.23 7.08
CA TYR A 77 -1.72 -1.27 5.61
C TYR A 77 -1.26 0.06 5.02
N MET A 78 -1.36 1.15 5.78
CA MET A 78 -1.03 2.50 5.34
C MET A 78 -1.92 2.93 4.17
N TYR A 79 -3.24 2.73 4.28
CA TYR A 79 -4.19 2.89 3.17
C TYR A 79 -4.12 4.25 2.46
N ARG A 80 -3.76 5.30 3.19
CA ARG A 80 -3.53 6.66 2.65
C ARG A 80 -2.54 6.69 1.49
N TYR A 81 -1.54 5.80 1.49
CA TYR A 81 -0.49 5.75 0.47
C TYR A 81 -0.79 4.80 -0.69
N ARG A 82 -1.99 4.19 -0.71
CA ARG A 82 -2.44 3.41 -1.87
C ARG A 82 -2.54 4.34 -3.09
N PRO A 83 -1.91 4.02 -4.23
CA PRO A 83 -2.06 4.81 -5.45
C PRO A 83 -3.51 4.86 -5.93
N THR A 84 -3.91 5.98 -6.53
CA THR A 84 -5.28 6.20 -7.02
C THR A 84 -5.47 5.87 -8.49
N TYR A 85 -4.38 5.61 -9.22
CA TYR A 85 -4.46 5.12 -10.59
C TYR A 85 -4.97 3.68 -10.62
N GLU A 86 -5.54 3.28 -11.75
CA GLU A 86 -5.96 1.90 -11.97
C GLU A 86 -4.75 0.95 -11.85
N MET A 87 -4.80 0.08 -10.83
CA MET A 87 -3.77 -0.92 -10.56
C MET A 87 -3.94 -2.08 -11.53
N LYS A 88 -3.06 -2.16 -12.53
CA LYS A 88 -3.00 -3.25 -13.50
C LYS A 88 -1.65 -3.26 -14.21
N ALA A 89 -1.30 -4.38 -14.83
CA ALA A 89 -0.17 -4.43 -15.74
C ALA A 89 -0.39 -3.52 -16.96
N ARG A 90 0.52 -2.55 -17.14
CA ARG A 90 0.65 -1.69 -18.32
C ARG A 90 1.69 -2.22 -19.31
N PRO A 91 1.73 -1.72 -20.57
CA PRO A 91 2.87 -1.93 -21.47
C PRO A 91 4.20 -1.57 -20.79
N ILE A 92 5.23 -2.38 -21.02
CA ILE A 92 6.53 -2.23 -20.33
C ILE A 92 7.18 -0.84 -20.59
N SER A 93 6.92 -0.25 -21.75
CA SER A 93 7.40 1.08 -22.14
C SER A 93 6.74 2.23 -21.36
N GLU A 94 5.61 2.00 -20.69
CA GLU A 94 4.95 3.03 -19.87
C GLU A 94 5.59 3.20 -18.49
N TYR A 95 6.36 2.23 -18.00
CA TYR A 95 6.98 2.33 -16.69
C TYR A 95 8.24 3.21 -16.72
N PRO A 96 8.49 4.03 -15.69
CA PRO A 96 9.73 4.80 -15.62
C PRO A 96 10.89 3.88 -15.21
N HIS A 97 11.84 3.64 -16.10
CA HIS A 97 12.93 2.70 -15.84
C HIS A 97 14.26 3.13 -16.44
N ARG A 98 15.36 2.59 -15.89
CA ARG A 98 16.71 2.65 -16.47
C ARG A 98 17.20 1.30 -17.01
N SER A 99 16.46 0.24 -16.69
CA SER A 99 16.72 -1.14 -17.10
C SER A 99 15.36 -1.79 -17.37
N GLU A 100 15.24 -2.49 -18.49
CA GLU A 100 14.01 -3.18 -18.88
C GLU A 100 13.60 -4.24 -17.85
N GLN A 101 14.58 -4.85 -17.17
CA GLN A 101 14.33 -5.81 -16.11
C GLN A 101 13.58 -5.16 -14.93
N ALA A 102 13.94 -3.94 -14.55
CA ALA A 102 13.22 -3.20 -13.51
C ALA A 102 11.78 -2.87 -13.95
N ALA A 103 11.58 -2.51 -15.23
CA ALA A 103 10.25 -2.30 -15.78
C ALA A 103 9.39 -3.57 -15.75
N ALA A 104 9.97 -4.71 -16.13
CA ALA A 104 9.30 -6.00 -16.06
C ALA A 104 8.91 -6.36 -14.61
N ILE A 105 9.77 -6.10 -13.63
CA ILE A 105 9.44 -6.34 -12.21
C ILE A 105 8.26 -5.47 -11.76
N MET A 106 8.28 -4.16 -12.07
CA MET A 106 7.15 -3.27 -11.73
C MET A 106 5.84 -3.72 -12.38
N LEU A 107 5.91 -4.20 -13.63
CA LEU A 107 4.77 -4.77 -14.34
C LEU A 107 4.21 -5.99 -13.59
N MET A 108 5.07 -6.92 -13.19
CA MET A 108 4.64 -8.11 -12.46
C MET A 108 4.08 -7.77 -11.07
N ILE A 109 4.63 -6.76 -10.39
CA ILE A 109 4.08 -6.25 -9.12
C ILE A 109 2.66 -5.71 -9.33
N GLN A 110 2.44 -4.86 -10.33
CA GLN A 110 1.10 -4.32 -10.59
C GLN A 110 0.11 -5.38 -11.08
N ASN A 111 0.57 -6.39 -11.82
CA ASN A 111 -0.26 -7.54 -12.19
C ASN A 111 -0.78 -8.26 -10.94
N ASN A 112 0.10 -8.53 -9.98
CA ASN A 112 -0.26 -9.22 -8.74
C ASN A 112 -1.24 -8.42 -7.87
N LEU A 113 -1.26 -7.09 -8.02
CA LEU A 113 -2.13 -6.18 -7.29
C LEU A 113 -3.38 -5.74 -8.09
N ASP A 114 -3.54 -6.23 -9.32
CA ASP A 114 -4.74 -5.95 -10.13
C ASP A 114 -5.98 -6.49 -9.41
N PRO A 115 -7.05 -5.70 -9.20
CA PRO A 115 -8.28 -6.18 -8.56
C PRO A 115 -8.93 -7.39 -9.22
N ARG A 116 -8.60 -7.67 -10.49
CA ARG A 116 -9.07 -8.87 -11.22
C ARG A 116 -8.21 -10.11 -10.95
N VAL A 117 -7.05 -9.94 -10.34
CA VAL A 117 -6.06 -11.00 -10.05
C VAL A 117 -5.95 -11.23 -8.54
N ALA A 118 -5.79 -10.16 -7.76
CA ALA A 118 -5.58 -10.21 -6.33
C ALA A 118 -6.85 -10.60 -5.57
N GLN A 119 -6.73 -11.46 -4.56
CA GLN A 119 -7.82 -11.81 -3.66
C GLN A 119 -8.28 -10.63 -2.79
N HIS A 120 -7.32 -9.85 -2.26
CA HIS A 120 -7.57 -8.64 -1.48
C HIS A 120 -6.63 -7.51 -1.93
N PRO A 121 -6.95 -6.80 -3.04
CA PRO A 121 -6.03 -5.89 -3.70
C PRO A 121 -5.57 -4.73 -2.81
N HIS A 122 -6.45 -4.19 -1.96
CA HIS A 122 -6.09 -3.07 -1.08
C HIS A 122 -5.28 -3.50 0.14
N GLU A 123 -5.23 -4.80 0.46
CA GLU A 123 -4.42 -5.37 1.54
C GLU A 123 -3.14 -6.04 1.05
N LEU A 124 -2.83 -5.88 -0.25
CA LEU A 124 -1.65 -6.44 -0.92
C LEU A 124 -1.61 -7.98 -0.89
N ILE A 125 -2.77 -8.64 -0.84
CA ILE A 125 -2.89 -10.10 -0.78
C ILE A 125 -3.36 -10.64 -2.13
N ILE A 126 -2.54 -11.50 -2.72
CA ILE A 126 -2.75 -12.06 -4.05
C ILE A 126 -3.62 -13.31 -3.97
N TYR A 127 -3.29 -14.26 -3.08
CA TYR A 127 -4.00 -15.54 -2.97
C TYR A 127 -3.88 -16.16 -1.57
N GLY A 128 -4.66 -17.23 -1.33
CA GLY A 128 -4.55 -18.05 -0.11
C GLY A 128 -4.96 -17.33 1.18
N GLY A 129 -5.62 -16.17 1.08
CA GLY A 129 -6.06 -15.34 2.21
C GLY A 129 -4.94 -14.59 2.94
N ASN A 130 -3.67 -14.96 2.73
CA ASN A 130 -2.52 -14.31 3.37
C ASN A 130 -1.24 -14.27 2.50
N GLY A 131 -1.25 -14.84 1.30
CA GLY A 131 -0.14 -14.78 0.34
C GLY A 131 -0.05 -13.37 -0.23
N ALA A 132 0.85 -12.58 0.35
CA ALA A 132 0.98 -11.15 0.09
C ALA A 132 2.26 -10.82 -0.68
N ILE A 133 2.29 -9.62 -1.26
CA ILE A 133 3.49 -8.98 -1.82
C ILE A 133 4.09 -7.96 -0.85
#